data_AF-A0A152A1Y3-F1
#
_entry.id   AF-A0A152A1Y3-F1
#
_cell.length_a   1.000
_cell.length_b   1.000
_cell.length_c   1.000
_cell.angle_alpha   90.00
_cell.angle_beta   90.00
_cell.angle_gamma   90.00
#
_symmetry.space_group_name_H-M   'P 1'
#
loop_
_entity.id
_entity.type
_entity.pdbx_description
1 polymer ?
#
loop_
_entity_poly.entity_id
_entity_poly.type
_entity_poly.pdbx_seq_one_letter_code
_entity_poly.pdbx_strand_id
1 'polypeptide(L)'
;MNNNNSLQDLINKRKEKMKNVDTIVTKENGQKYKLNIGTKDNDGKVNEQGEAIVDPKNIFGFVVDTKPDDKCYQVDLSGVTGAEGYKLYIGSQDAAFNESELTNHHIKSILNVGYGLGNAFPKDIAYCNTEILDDIDFKIRDRFQECFDFINLHQKQLKSGGTLVHCNAGVSRSSTILIAFLMNQFSLSLQESIQLVKNARPSIRPNYGFYKQLEDYEKEITKK
;
A
#
# COMPACT_ATOMS: atom_id res chain seq x y z
N MET A 1 -54.99 -14.95 -10.39
CA MET A 1 -54.35 -16.26 -10.66
C MET A 1 -52.84 -16.01 -10.70
N ASN A 2 -52.12 -16.51 -9.69
CA ASN A 2 -50.73 -16.16 -9.40
C ASN A 2 -49.76 -16.70 -10.45
N ASN A 3 -49.01 -15.80 -11.07
CA ASN A 3 -48.00 -16.10 -12.08
C ASN A 3 -46.65 -16.39 -11.39
N ASN A 4 -46.59 -17.47 -10.60
CA ASN A 4 -45.33 -17.98 -10.02
C ASN A 4 -44.61 -18.87 -11.05
N ASN A 5 -44.10 -18.27 -12.12
CA ASN A 5 -42.97 -18.87 -12.83
C ASN A 5 -41.75 -18.66 -11.93
N SER A 6 -41.46 -19.71 -11.17
CA SER A 6 -40.58 -19.71 -10.00
C SER A 6 -39.18 -19.23 -10.38
N LEU A 7 -38.55 -18.43 -9.51
CA LEU A 7 -37.14 -18.05 -9.57
C LEU A 7 -36.21 -19.25 -9.89
N GLN A 8 -36.62 -20.46 -9.51
CA GLN A 8 -35.95 -21.71 -9.81
C GLN A 8 -35.85 -22.01 -11.31
N ASP A 9 -36.87 -21.72 -12.11
CA ASP A 9 -36.85 -21.97 -13.56
C ASP A 9 -35.88 -21.05 -14.28
N LEU A 10 -35.74 -19.81 -13.80
CA LEU A 10 -34.75 -18.85 -14.30
C LEU A 10 -33.33 -19.24 -13.92
N ILE A 11 -33.12 -19.75 -12.70
CA ILE A 11 -31.82 -20.27 -12.24
C ILE A 11 -31.42 -21.49 -13.08
N ASN A 12 -32.35 -22.41 -13.34
CA ASN A 12 -32.09 -23.62 -14.12
C ASN A 12 -31.73 -23.30 -15.57
N LYS A 13 -32.50 -22.43 -16.25
CA LYS A 13 -32.16 -21.96 -17.61
C LYS A 13 -30.80 -21.26 -17.72
N ARG A 14 -30.36 -20.56 -16.66
CA ARG A 14 -29.03 -19.95 -16.62
C ARG A 14 -27.92 -20.96 -16.40
N LYS A 15 -28.12 -21.94 -15.50
CA LYS A 15 -27.16 -23.02 -15.26
C LYS A 15 -26.88 -23.84 -16.53
N GLU A 16 -27.90 -24.14 -17.32
CA GLU A 16 -27.75 -24.87 -18.59
C GLU A 16 -26.93 -24.12 -19.65
N LYS A 17 -26.85 -22.79 -19.56
CA LYS A 17 -26.07 -21.94 -20.47
C LYS A 17 -24.64 -21.66 -20.00
N MET A 18 -24.29 -22.02 -18.76
CA MET A 18 -22.93 -21.82 -18.25
C MET A 18 -22.01 -22.93 -18.75
N LYS A 19 -20.79 -22.56 -19.16
CA LYS A 19 -19.74 -23.55 -19.42
C LYS A 19 -19.44 -24.28 -18.12
N ASN A 20 -19.33 -25.60 -18.17
CA ASN A 20 -18.82 -26.35 -17.03
C ASN A 20 -17.41 -25.84 -16.70
N VAL A 21 -17.22 -25.38 -15.46
CA VAL A 21 -15.93 -24.94 -14.94
C VAL A 21 -15.56 -25.87 -13.81
N ASP A 22 -14.44 -26.55 -13.97
CA ASP A 22 -13.82 -27.32 -12.92
C ASP A 22 -13.39 -26.38 -11.79
N THR A 23 -13.99 -26.53 -10.60
CA THR A 23 -13.62 -25.70 -9.45
C THR A 23 -12.47 -26.37 -8.73
N ILE A 24 -11.30 -25.74 -8.75
CA ILE A 24 -10.11 -26.23 -8.04
C ILE A 24 -9.98 -25.43 -6.74
N VAL A 25 -9.95 -26.13 -5.60
CA VAL A 25 -9.72 -25.54 -4.28
C VAL A 25 -8.32 -25.88 -3.82
N THR A 26 -7.56 -24.88 -3.35
CA THR A 26 -6.23 -25.06 -2.77
C THR A 26 -6.34 -24.88 -1.26
N LYS A 27 -6.01 -25.91 -0.46
CA LYS A 27 -5.96 -25.83 1.00
C LYS A 27 -4.70 -25.08 1.46
N GLU A 28 -4.64 -24.67 2.73
CA GLU A 28 -3.51 -23.90 3.31
C GLU A 28 -2.16 -24.62 3.15
N ASN A 29 -2.18 -25.96 3.21
CA ASN A 29 -1.04 -26.84 2.95
C ASN A 29 -0.75 -27.08 1.45
N GLY A 30 -1.33 -26.27 0.56
CA GLY A 30 -1.21 -26.28 -0.90
C GLY A 30 -1.79 -27.49 -1.62
N GLN A 31 -2.52 -28.36 -0.92
CA GLN A 31 -3.24 -29.45 -1.57
C GLN A 31 -4.34 -28.89 -2.48
N LYS A 32 -4.28 -29.25 -3.75
CA LYS A 32 -5.31 -28.87 -4.75
C LYS A 32 -6.31 -30.00 -4.93
N TYR A 33 -7.59 -29.68 -4.82
CA TYR A 33 -8.69 -30.62 -5.01
C TYR A 33 -9.59 -30.16 -6.15
N LYS A 34 -9.94 -31.07 -7.04
CA LYS A 34 -10.99 -30.85 -8.02
C LYS A 34 -12.32 -31.10 -7.33
N LEU A 35 -13.15 -30.07 -7.18
CA LEU A 35 -14.50 -30.25 -6.67
C LEU A 35 -15.38 -30.85 -7.77
N ASN A 36 -15.93 -32.03 -7.51
CA ASN A 36 -17.00 -32.60 -8.33
C ASN A 36 -18.29 -31.82 -8.06
N ILE A 37 -18.88 -31.25 -9.10
CA ILE A 37 -20.11 -30.45 -8.98
C ILE A 37 -21.25 -31.38 -8.58
N GLY A 38 -21.89 -31.18 -7.42
CA GLY A 38 -23.15 -31.87 -7.11
C GLY A 38 -23.56 -32.05 -5.65
N THR A 39 -22.72 -31.76 -4.65
CA THR A 39 -23.13 -31.96 -3.24
C THR A 39 -22.77 -30.72 -2.41
N LYS A 40 -23.57 -29.67 -2.59
CA LYS A 40 -23.73 -28.64 -1.57
C LYS A 40 -24.92 -29.04 -0.70
N ASP A 41 -24.71 -29.06 0.60
CA ASP A 41 -25.81 -29.23 1.55
C ASP A 41 -26.70 -27.98 1.53
N ASN A 42 -27.90 -28.04 2.10
CA ASN A 42 -28.86 -26.92 2.11
C ASN A 42 -28.30 -25.63 2.75
N ASP A 43 -27.18 -25.72 3.46
CA ASP A 43 -26.46 -24.61 4.09
C ASP A 43 -25.29 -24.05 3.24
N GLY A 44 -25.14 -24.50 1.99
CA GLY A 44 -24.10 -24.01 1.06
C GLY A 44 -22.69 -24.53 1.35
N LYS A 45 -22.53 -25.44 2.31
CA LYS A 45 -21.27 -26.14 2.58
C LYS A 45 -20.99 -27.16 1.49
N VAL A 46 -19.76 -27.15 0.99
CA VAL A 46 -19.29 -28.07 -0.06
C VAL A 46 -18.82 -29.34 0.61
N ASN A 47 -19.35 -30.50 0.20
CA ASN A 47 -18.88 -31.79 0.70
C ASN A 47 -17.47 -32.05 0.17
N GLU A 48 -16.52 -32.30 1.08
CA GLU A 48 -15.07 -32.38 0.82
C GLU A 48 -14.61 -33.61 0.00
N GLN A 49 -15.48 -34.18 -0.81
CA GLN A 49 -15.17 -35.35 -1.65
C GLN A 49 -14.61 -34.87 -3.00
N GLY A 50 -13.40 -34.29 -2.97
CA GLY A 50 -12.65 -33.90 -4.15
C GLY A 50 -11.52 -34.87 -4.47
N GLU A 51 -11.21 -35.04 -5.75
CA GLU A 51 -10.02 -35.79 -6.18
C GLU A 51 -8.77 -34.93 -6.00
N ALA A 52 -7.74 -35.48 -5.35
CA ALA A 52 -6.47 -34.80 -5.15
C ALA A 52 -5.72 -34.67 -6.49
N ILE A 53 -5.36 -33.44 -6.86
CA ILE A 53 -4.72 -33.15 -8.15
C ILE A 53 -3.18 -33.15 -8.03
N VAL A 54 -2.60 -32.95 -6.83
CA VAL A 54 -1.15 -32.72 -6.64
C VAL A 54 -0.62 -33.39 -5.37
N ASP A 55 0.59 -33.99 -5.46
CA ASP A 55 1.33 -34.66 -4.36
C ASP A 55 1.88 -33.65 -3.32
N PRO A 56 1.73 -33.83 -1.99
CA PRO A 56 1.82 -32.77 -0.97
C PRO A 56 3.23 -32.29 -0.60
N LYS A 57 4.28 -32.70 -1.30
CA LYS A 57 5.65 -32.40 -0.88
C LYS A 57 6.04 -30.96 -1.29
N ASN A 58 5.81 -30.01 -0.38
CA ASN A 58 6.32 -28.63 -0.36
C ASN A 58 5.64 -27.57 -1.24
N ILE A 59 4.31 -27.48 -1.24
CA ILE A 59 3.64 -26.32 -1.84
C ILE A 59 2.70 -25.75 -0.79
N PHE A 60 2.89 -24.51 -0.35
CA PHE A 60 1.90 -23.80 0.46
C PHE A 60 0.79 -23.27 -0.45
N GLY A 61 -0.44 -23.19 0.05
CA GLY A 61 -1.60 -22.69 -0.71
C GLY A 61 -1.55 -21.19 -1.02
N PHE A 62 -0.54 -20.51 -0.49
CA PHE A 62 -0.24 -19.10 -0.65
C PHE A 62 1.24 -18.95 -0.98
N VAL A 63 1.57 -17.89 -1.70
CA VAL A 63 2.97 -17.52 -1.92
C VAL A 63 3.47 -16.89 -0.63
N VAL A 64 4.40 -17.57 0.06
CA VAL A 64 5.14 -16.96 1.17
C VAL A 64 5.93 -15.80 0.59
N ASP A 65 5.73 -14.59 1.10
CA ASP A 65 6.60 -13.47 0.73
C ASP A 65 8.00 -13.75 1.29
N THR A 66 8.91 -14.10 0.39
CA THR A 66 10.28 -14.49 0.75
C THR A 66 11.22 -13.29 0.83
N LYS A 67 10.73 -12.07 0.62
CA LYS A 67 11.53 -10.84 0.61
C LYS A 67 10.77 -9.68 1.28
N PRO A 68 10.65 -9.68 2.62
CA PRO A 68 10.13 -8.52 3.34
C PRO A 68 10.94 -7.27 2.98
N ASP A 69 10.24 -6.15 2.85
CA ASP A 69 10.85 -4.87 2.49
C ASP A 69 11.09 -4.03 3.75
N ASP A 70 12.04 -4.51 4.55
CA ASP A 70 12.32 -4.05 5.91
C ASP A 70 13.28 -2.86 6.00
N LYS A 71 13.57 -2.20 4.87
CA LYS A 71 14.57 -1.14 4.75
C LYS A 71 13.99 0.26 4.63
N CYS A 72 14.71 1.23 5.17
CA CYS A 72 14.43 2.65 5.01
C CYS A 72 15.29 3.22 3.88
N TYR A 73 14.66 3.82 2.87
CA TYR A 73 15.38 4.35 1.71
C TYR A 73 15.52 5.86 1.83
N GLN A 74 16.74 6.35 2.00
CA GLN A 74 17.00 7.79 2.12
C GLN A 74 16.84 8.48 0.76
N VAL A 75 16.08 9.58 0.72
CA VAL A 75 16.06 10.47 -0.44
C VAL A 75 17.30 11.35 -0.41
N ASP A 76 18.12 11.27 -1.46
CA ASP A 76 19.29 12.12 -1.62
C ASP A 76 18.86 13.54 -1.99
N LEU A 77 19.14 14.49 -1.10
CA LEU A 77 18.81 15.91 -1.27
C LEU A 77 20.06 16.79 -1.38
N SER A 78 21.25 16.19 -1.56
CA SER A 78 22.54 16.90 -1.57
C SER A 78 22.65 17.98 -2.65
N GLY A 79 21.91 17.86 -3.76
CA GLY A 79 21.83 18.84 -4.84
C GLY A 79 20.61 19.76 -4.80
N VAL A 80 19.77 19.69 -3.76
CA VAL A 80 18.52 20.45 -3.69
C VAL A 80 18.70 21.69 -2.82
N THR A 81 18.58 22.87 -3.42
CA THR A 81 18.70 24.16 -2.72
C THR A 81 17.65 24.29 -1.60
N GLY A 82 18.07 24.65 -0.39
CA GLY A 82 17.16 24.85 0.75
C GLY A 82 16.78 23.57 1.50
N ALA A 83 17.28 22.40 1.05
CA ALA A 83 17.09 21.11 1.70
C ALA A 83 18.21 20.76 2.69
N GLU A 84 19.10 21.72 3.01
CA GLU A 84 20.23 21.48 3.91
C GLU A 84 19.73 21.02 5.29
N GLY A 85 20.25 19.88 5.74
CA GLY A 85 19.89 19.29 7.03
C GLY A 85 18.66 18.39 7.02
N TYR A 86 17.89 18.32 5.92
CA TYR A 86 16.80 17.35 5.80
C TYR A 86 17.33 15.92 5.64
N LYS A 87 16.75 15.01 6.41
CA LYS A 87 16.98 13.56 6.34
C LYS A 87 15.63 12.86 6.20
N LEU A 88 15.20 12.68 4.96
CA LEU A 88 13.92 12.06 4.62
C LEU A 88 14.12 10.64 4.12
N TYR A 89 13.27 9.74 4.62
CA TYR A 89 13.28 8.33 4.26
C TYR A 89 11.89 7.90 3.78
N ILE A 90 11.86 6.94 2.86
CA ILE A 90 10.63 6.26 2.42
C ILE A 90 10.75 4.76 2.68
N GLY A 91 9.65 4.13 3.10
CA GLY A 91 9.61 2.68 3.36
C GLY A 91 8.20 2.09 3.36
N SER A 92 8.15 0.79 3.56
CA SER A 92 6.93 0.02 3.82
C SER A 92 6.60 -0.01 5.33
N GLN A 93 5.53 -0.70 5.69
CA GLN A 93 5.23 -1.01 7.09
C GLN A 93 6.33 -1.86 7.73
N ASP A 94 6.92 -2.80 7.00
CA ASP A 94 7.96 -3.69 7.53
C ASP A 94 9.17 -2.87 7.99
N ALA A 95 9.56 -1.86 7.20
CA ALA A 95 10.62 -0.92 7.56
C ALA A 95 10.29 -0.11 8.83
N ALA A 96 9.03 0.32 8.98
CA ALA A 96 8.58 1.04 10.17
C ALA A 96 8.52 0.16 11.44
N PHE A 97 8.57 -1.16 11.29
CA PHE A 97 8.57 -2.14 12.37
C PHE A 97 9.97 -2.70 12.65
N ASN A 98 10.99 -2.27 11.89
CA ASN A 98 12.37 -2.71 12.05
C ASN A 98 13.19 -1.74 12.93
N GLU A 99 13.28 -2.04 14.22
CA GLU A 99 13.99 -1.21 15.20
C GLU A 99 15.47 -0.95 14.84
N SER A 100 16.15 -1.98 14.34
CA SER A 100 17.57 -1.89 13.95
C SER A 100 17.76 -0.88 12.82
N GLU A 101 16.93 -0.98 11.79
CA GLU A 101 16.96 -0.06 10.64
C GLU A 101 16.66 1.38 11.05
N LEU A 102 15.61 1.58 11.86
CA LEU A 102 15.24 2.89 12.37
C LEU A 102 16.36 3.51 13.22
N THR A 103 17.04 2.70 14.03
CA THR A 103 18.17 3.13 14.87
C THR A 103 19.37 3.50 14.03
N ASN A 104 19.73 2.67 13.04
CA ASN A 104 20.87 2.91 12.13
C ASN A 104 20.73 4.25 11.40
N HIS A 105 19.52 4.57 10.93
CA HIS A 105 19.21 5.83 10.27
C HIS A 105 18.87 6.99 11.21
N HIS A 106 18.92 6.76 12.53
CA HIS A 106 18.58 7.74 13.55
C HIS A 106 17.20 8.37 13.31
N ILE A 107 16.22 7.53 12.96
CA ILE A 107 14.83 7.95 12.76
C ILE A 107 14.23 8.33 14.10
N LYS A 108 13.73 9.57 14.20
CA LYS A 108 13.06 10.08 15.41
C LYS A 108 11.62 10.52 15.18
N SER A 109 11.17 10.50 13.93
CA SER A 109 9.80 10.81 13.56
C SER A 109 9.33 9.91 12.43
N ILE A 110 8.08 9.46 12.50
CA ILE A 110 7.46 8.61 11.50
C ILE A 110 6.11 9.22 11.10
N LEU A 111 5.95 9.45 9.80
CA LEU A 111 4.67 9.81 9.18
C LEU A 111 4.06 8.53 8.59
N ASN A 112 3.04 8.01 9.28
CA ASN A 112 2.30 6.82 8.88
C ASN A 112 1.07 7.25 8.07
N VAL A 113 1.13 7.03 6.75
CA VAL A 113 0.01 7.28 5.83
C VAL A 113 -0.64 6.01 5.31
N GLY A 114 -0.45 4.91 6.04
CA GLY A 114 -1.14 3.65 5.80
C GLY A 114 -2.59 3.68 6.28
N TYR A 115 -3.32 2.61 5.97
CA TYR A 115 -4.67 2.40 6.48
C TYR A 115 -4.66 1.17 7.39
N GLY A 116 -5.24 1.31 8.59
CA GLY A 116 -5.29 0.21 9.57
C GLY A 116 -3.92 -0.20 10.13
N LEU A 117 -2.96 0.72 10.19
CA LEU A 117 -1.60 0.45 10.68
C LEU A 117 -1.39 0.97 12.10
N GLY A 118 -0.81 0.13 12.95
CA GLY A 118 -0.33 0.54 14.27
C GLY A 118 1.10 1.08 14.24
N ASN A 119 1.53 1.62 15.38
CA ASN A 119 2.87 2.19 15.57
C ASN A 119 3.69 1.27 16.49
N ALA A 120 4.85 0.82 16.03
CA ALA A 120 5.66 -0.17 16.74
C ALA A 120 6.42 0.42 17.95
N PHE A 121 6.91 1.66 17.83
CA PHE A 121 7.82 2.28 18.81
C PHE A 121 7.33 3.65 19.34
N PRO A 122 6.09 3.77 19.84
CA PRO A 122 5.49 5.07 20.20
C PRO A 122 6.14 5.77 21.40
N LYS A 123 7.02 5.07 22.15
CA LYS A 123 7.75 5.65 23.29
C LYS A 123 8.99 6.45 22.87
N ASP A 124 9.65 6.00 21.80
CA ASP A 124 10.98 6.50 21.39
C ASP A 124 10.94 7.33 20.10
N ILE A 125 9.84 7.21 19.35
CA ILE A 125 9.63 7.85 18.05
C ILE A 125 8.34 8.66 18.09
N ALA A 126 8.40 9.89 17.56
CA ALA A 126 7.20 10.71 17.36
C ALA A 126 6.43 10.25 16.11
N TYR A 127 5.11 10.14 16.21
CA TYR A 127 4.27 9.71 15.09
C TYR A 127 3.25 10.77 14.69
N CYS A 128 3.00 10.86 13.39
CA CYS A 128 1.78 11.43 12.83
C CYS A 128 1.09 10.34 12.01
N ASN A 129 -0.19 10.08 12.32
CA ASN A 129 -0.99 9.07 11.65
C ASN A 129 -2.05 9.76 10.80
N THR A 130 -1.94 9.62 9.48
CA THR A 130 -2.89 10.21 8.53
C THR A 130 -3.43 9.10 7.65
N GLU A 131 -4.60 8.57 7.98
CA GLU A 131 -5.15 7.45 7.23
C GLU A 131 -5.52 7.84 5.80
N ILE A 132 -4.88 7.15 4.84
CA ILE A 132 -5.11 7.35 3.41
C ILE A 132 -5.43 6.00 2.78
N LEU A 133 -6.59 5.93 2.12
CA LEU A 133 -6.97 4.80 1.27
C LEU A 133 -6.22 4.90 -0.05
N ASP A 134 -5.66 3.78 -0.53
CA ASP A 134 -4.96 3.72 -1.81
C ASP A 134 -5.94 3.57 -2.98
N ASP A 135 -6.85 4.54 -3.07
CA ASP A 135 -7.92 4.56 -4.04
C ASP A 135 -7.71 5.74 -5.00
N ILE A 136 -8.09 5.56 -6.27
CA ILE A 136 -7.93 6.60 -7.31
C ILE A 136 -8.81 7.82 -7.06
N ASP A 137 -9.93 7.66 -6.36
CA ASP A 137 -10.89 8.71 -6.06
C ASP A 137 -10.62 9.38 -4.70
N PHE A 138 -9.69 8.84 -3.90
CA PHE A 138 -9.34 9.43 -2.61
C PHE A 138 -8.64 10.79 -2.80
N LYS A 139 -9.14 11.82 -2.12
CA LYS A 139 -8.60 13.18 -2.17
C LYS A 139 -7.37 13.32 -1.28
N ILE A 140 -6.25 12.75 -1.70
CA ILE A 140 -5.01 12.76 -0.91
C ILE A 140 -4.48 14.17 -0.66
N ARG A 141 -4.80 15.12 -1.54
CA ARG A 141 -4.42 16.54 -1.41
C ARG A 141 -4.90 17.18 -0.10
N ASP A 142 -6.06 16.76 0.39
CA ASP A 142 -6.64 17.29 1.64
C ASP A 142 -5.74 16.97 2.86
N ARG A 143 -4.80 16.04 2.72
CA ARG A 143 -3.85 15.60 3.74
C ARG A 143 -2.48 16.24 3.65
N PHE A 144 -2.18 16.96 2.56
CA PHE A 144 -0.84 17.48 2.31
C PHE A 144 -0.36 18.40 3.42
N GLN A 145 -1.18 19.37 3.83
CA GLN A 145 -0.77 20.37 4.82
C GLN A 145 -0.39 19.72 6.17
N GLU A 146 -1.23 18.82 6.68
CA GLU A 146 -0.99 18.06 7.92
C GLU A 146 0.33 17.27 7.85
N CYS A 147 0.57 16.57 6.73
CA CYS A 147 1.80 15.82 6.50
C CYS A 147 3.03 16.72 6.41
N PHE A 148 2.93 17.85 5.70
CA PHE A 148 4.05 18.78 5.50
C PHE A 148 4.46 19.46 6.80
N ASP A 149 3.47 19.86 7.60
CA ASP A 149 3.70 20.49 8.90
C ASP A 149 4.44 19.54 9.84
N PHE A 150 4.06 18.27 9.87
CA PHE A 150 4.77 17.26 10.65
C PHE A 150 6.23 17.07 10.20
N ILE A 151 6.47 16.93 8.89
CA ILE A 151 7.83 16.79 8.35
C ILE A 151 8.67 18.03 8.71
N ASN A 152 8.13 19.22 8.51
CA ASN A 152 8.84 20.48 8.78
C ASN A 152 9.11 20.72 10.26
N LEU A 153 8.17 20.36 11.14
CA LEU A 153 8.36 20.42 12.59
C LEU A 153 9.61 19.62 13.00
N HIS A 154 9.72 18.37 12.54
CA HIS A 154 10.83 17.51 12.93
C HIS A 154 12.15 17.82 12.24
N GLN A 155 12.11 18.19 10.95
CA GLN A 155 13.33 18.43 10.16
C GLN A 155 13.91 19.83 10.36
N LYS A 156 13.08 20.88 10.40
CA LYS A 156 13.55 22.27 10.54
C LYS A 156 13.58 22.76 11.97
N GLN A 157 12.49 22.56 12.71
CA GLN A 157 12.30 23.20 14.01
C GLN A 157 13.02 22.41 15.12
N LEU A 158 12.74 21.12 15.22
CA LEU A 158 13.30 20.26 16.27
C LEU A 158 14.67 19.67 15.90
N LYS A 159 14.97 19.55 14.60
CA LYS A 159 16.19 18.90 14.07
C LYS A 159 16.43 17.54 14.71
N SER A 160 15.35 16.77 14.88
CA SER A 160 15.33 15.59 15.76
C SER A 160 16.08 14.38 15.19
N GLY A 161 16.42 14.36 13.91
CA GLY A 161 17.01 13.20 13.23
C GLY A 161 16.31 12.93 11.90
N GLY A 162 16.25 11.67 11.48
CA GLY A 162 15.53 11.28 10.27
C GLY A 162 14.01 11.26 10.46
N THR A 163 13.28 11.57 9.37
CA THR A 163 11.84 11.35 9.25
C THR A 163 11.57 10.25 8.23
N LEU A 164 10.89 9.19 8.64
CA LEU A 164 10.41 8.14 7.73
C LEU A 164 8.95 8.40 7.34
N VAL A 165 8.67 8.42 6.04
CA VAL A 165 7.31 8.44 5.49
C VAL A 165 6.99 7.04 4.96
N HIS A 166 5.99 6.38 5.54
CA HIS A 166 5.60 5.03 5.12
C HIS A 166 4.10 4.87 4.95
N CYS A 167 3.72 3.84 4.21
CA CYS A 167 2.36 3.32 4.18
C CYS A 167 2.44 1.79 4.36
N ASN A 168 1.51 1.02 3.81
CA ASN A 168 1.61 -0.44 3.86
C ASN A 168 2.81 -0.95 3.04
N ALA A 169 2.89 -0.61 1.74
CA ALA A 169 3.91 -1.14 0.82
C ALA A 169 5.04 -0.16 0.45
N GLY A 170 4.91 1.12 0.82
CA GLY A 170 5.89 2.14 0.44
C GLY A 170 5.92 2.44 -1.07
N VAL A 171 4.79 2.25 -1.78
CA VAL A 171 4.71 2.36 -3.26
C VAL A 171 3.92 3.58 -3.72
N SER A 172 2.69 3.78 -3.23
CA SER A 172 1.75 4.78 -3.78
C SER A 172 1.49 5.95 -2.82
N ARG A 173 0.88 5.72 -1.65
CA ARG A 173 0.50 6.78 -0.70
C ARG A 173 1.67 7.58 -0.15
N SER A 174 2.64 6.89 0.47
CA SER A 174 3.82 7.54 1.06
C SER A 174 4.69 8.23 0.02
N SER A 175 4.86 7.63 -1.17
CA SER A 175 5.59 8.26 -2.27
C SER A 175 4.87 9.52 -2.75
N THR A 176 3.53 9.50 -2.88
CA THR A 176 2.75 10.68 -3.26
C THR A 176 2.94 11.83 -2.28
N ILE A 177 2.84 11.57 -0.97
CA ILE A 177 3.05 12.58 0.06
C ILE A 177 4.47 13.16 -0.01
N LEU A 178 5.47 12.29 -0.15
CA LEU A 178 6.87 12.72 -0.19
C LEU A 178 7.17 13.54 -1.46
N ILE A 179 6.65 13.12 -2.62
CA ILE A 179 6.75 13.88 -3.88
C ILE A 179 6.11 15.26 -3.72
N ALA A 180 4.88 15.32 -3.23
CA ALA A 180 4.17 16.58 -3.02
C ALA A 180 4.92 17.51 -2.05
N PHE A 181 5.50 16.94 -0.99
CA PHE A 181 6.31 17.68 -0.03
C PHE A 181 7.54 18.30 -0.69
N LEU A 182 8.29 17.53 -1.49
CA LEU A 182 9.48 18.01 -2.19
C LEU A 182 9.13 19.16 -3.16
N MET A 183 8.04 19.01 -3.92
CA MET A 183 7.55 20.06 -4.81
C MET A 183 7.22 21.34 -4.04
N ASN A 184 6.48 21.23 -2.94
CA ASN A 184 6.04 22.37 -2.15
C ASN A 184 7.20 23.04 -1.39
N GLN A 185 8.07 22.25 -0.79
CA GLN A 185 9.07 22.74 0.15
C GLN A 185 10.32 23.29 -0.53
N PHE A 186 10.68 22.73 -1.69
CA PHE A 186 11.92 23.03 -2.39
C PHE A 186 11.68 23.52 -3.82
N SER A 187 10.44 23.85 -4.17
CA SER A 187 10.04 24.36 -5.49
C SER A 187 10.48 23.47 -6.65
N LEU A 188 10.55 22.17 -6.43
CA LEU A 188 10.90 21.19 -7.46
C LEU A 188 9.68 20.91 -8.35
N SER A 189 9.94 20.64 -9.63
CA SER A 189 8.90 20.09 -10.50
C SER A 189 8.46 18.69 -10.03
N LEU A 190 7.29 18.26 -10.50
CA LEU A 190 6.78 16.91 -10.29
C LEU A 190 7.78 15.86 -10.78
N GLN A 191 8.37 16.08 -11.95
CA GLN A 191 9.32 15.12 -12.54
C GLN A 191 10.62 15.01 -11.73
N GLU A 192 11.19 16.14 -11.31
CA GLU A 192 12.39 16.14 -10.44
C GLU A 192 12.10 15.44 -9.11
N SER A 193 10.96 15.75 -8.50
CA SER A 193 10.53 15.15 -7.22
C SER A 193 10.33 13.64 -7.34
N ILE A 194 9.67 13.17 -8.42
CA ILE A 194 9.54 11.74 -8.70
C ILE A 194 10.92 11.11 -8.86
N GLN A 195 11.83 11.72 -9.62
CA GLN A 195 13.14 11.15 -9.88
C GLN A 195 13.97 11.00 -8.61
N LEU A 196 13.96 11.98 -7.72
CA LEU A 196 14.65 11.90 -6.42
C LEU A 196 14.14 10.74 -5.57
N VAL A 197 12.81 10.61 -5.44
CA VAL A 197 12.21 9.52 -4.65
C VAL A 197 12.44 8.16 -5.33
N LYS A 198 12.40 8.10 -6.66
CA LYS A 198 12.63 6.87 -7.44
C LYS A 198 14.07 6.40 -7.41
N ASN A 199 15.03 7.32 -7.35
CA ASN A 199 16.45 7.01 -7.17
C ASN A 199 16.69 6.34 -5.81
N ALA A 200 16.01 6.80 -4.76
CA ALA A 200 16.04 6.17 -3.44
C ALA A 200 15.34 4.81 -3.46
N ARG A 201 14.15 4.74 -4.06
CA ARG A 201 13.29 3.55 -4.07
C ARG A 201 12.65 3.33 -5.46
N PRO A 202 13.22 2.46 -6.31
CA PRO A 202 12.76 2.28 -7.69
C PRO A 202 11.31 1.77 -7.85
N SER A 203 10.75 1.14 -6.81
CA SER A 203 9.40 0.57 -6.81
C SER A 203 8.29 1.60 -6.64
N ILE A 204 8.61 2.87 -6.34
CA ILE A 204 7.58 3.89 -6.17
C ILE A 204 6.74 4.07 -7.43
N ARG A 205 5.43 4.12 -7.20
CA ARG A 205 4.43 4.28 -8.24
C ARG A 205 3.13 4.77 -7.58
N PRO A 206 2.95 6.10 -7.43
CA PRO A 206 1.64 6.67 -7.14
C PRO A 206 0.56 6.04 -8.02
N ASN A 207 -0.61 5.77 -7.46
CA ASN A 207 -1.74 5.36 -8.27
C ASN A 207 -2.12 6.50 -9.24
N TYR A 208 -2.89 6.18 -10.29
CA TYR A 208 -3.21 7.13 -11.34
C TYR A 208 -3.94 8.39 -10.82
N GLY A 209 -4.89 8.22 -9.90
CA GLY A 209 -5.63 9.34 -9.30
C GLY A 209 -4.74 10.27 -8.49
N PHE A 210 -3.80 9.71 -7.72
CA PHE A 210 -2.80 10.48 -6.98
C PHE A 210 -1.82 11.20 -7.89
N TYR A 211 -1.38 10.55 -8.98
CA TYR A 211 -0.53 11.19 -9.98
C TYR A 211 -1.25 12.39 -10.62
N LYS A 212 -2.53 12.27 -10.98
CA LYS A 212 -3.33 13.40 -11.48
C LYS A 212 -3.44 14.53 -10.46
N GLN A 213 -3.67 14.20 -9.20
CA GLN A 213 -3.70 15.18 -8.12
C GLN A 213 -2.35 15.90 -7.93
N LEU A 214 -1.22 15.22 -8.15
CA LEU A 214 0.11 15.83 -8.14
C LEU A 214 0.32 16.78 -9.33
N GLU A 215 -0.11 16.39 -10.54
CA GLU A 215 -0.05 17.27 -11.73
C GLU A 215 -0.87 18.56 -11.51
N ASP A 216 -2.04 18.44 -10.91
CA ASP A 216 -2.87 19.61 -10.61
C ASP A 216 -2.28 20.45 -9.49
N TYR A 217 -1.68 19.82 -8.47
CA TYR A 217 -0.98 20.51 -7.40
C TYR A 217 0.22 21.33 -7.91
N GLU A 218 1.01 20.78 -8.83
CA GLU A 218 2.13 21.49 -9.47
C GLU A 218 1.67 22.80 -10.12
N LYS A 219 0.55 22.77 -10.87
CA LYS A 219 -0.01 23.95 -11.54
C LYS A 219 -0.50 25.01 -10.56
N GLU A 220 -0.86 24.62 -9.33
CA GLU A 220 -1.33 25.55 -8.31
C GLU A 220 -0.18 26.24 -7.58
N ILE A 221 0.86 25.48 -7.23
CA ILE A 221 2.02 26.04 -6.50
C ILE A 221 2.94 26.87 -7.40
N THR A 222 2.97 26.60 -8.72
CA THR A 222 3.74 27.39 -9.70
C THR A 222 3.09 28.72 -10.07
N LYS A 223 1.82 28.94 -9.70
CA LYS A 223 1.11 30.21 -9.92
C LYS A 223 1.20 31.19 -8.74
N LYS A 224 1.86 30.80 -7.65
CA LYS A 224 2.13 31.67 -6.50
C LYS A 224 3.40 32.46 -6.73
#